data_AF-E4Y7U8-F1
#
_entry.id   AF-E4Y7U8-F1
#
_cell.length_a   1.000
_cell.length_b   1.000
_cell.length_c   1.000
_cell.angle_alpha   90.00
_cell.angle_beta   90.00
_cell.angle_gamma   90.00
#
_symmetry.space_group_name_H-M   'P 1'
#
loop_
_entity.id
_entity.type
_entity.pdbx_description
1 polymer ?
#
loop_
_entity_poly.entity_id
_entity_poly.type
_entity_poly.pdbx_seq_one_letter_code
_entity_poly.pdbx_strand_id
1 'polypeptide(L)'
;MKLFAAFSLATAVFALNDDGVVDDDTCIHGGEEVDCETKQPLVPNLARAGKNRALPDGDRRYADLKAIHSKMWSKNGLTGKNKFDERQMWAYGCHCHLLGDRPLSEMGRGAPKDPLDNKCKAYKDCQKCVREKHGETCIGEFVQYNWKYRSQANEFVSLDTESTCERELYECDVQFAKDSLNQLKVFDDSYHFFYGNFDNRDPENCVSNPSIPVEHQCCGGHNKPYHWIGLNKHQCCPDGDSGRVVDADASC
;
A
#
# COMPACT_ATOMS: atom_id res chain seq x y z
N MET A 1 11.64 27.76 -49.37
CA MET A 1 10.73 26.78 -48.72
C MET A 1 11.55 25.55 -48.35
N LYS A 2 11.84 25.35 -47.07
CA LYS A 2 12.38 24.09 -46.55
C LYS A 2 11.42 23.63 -45.46
N LEU A 3 10.78 22.49 -45.70
CA LEU A 3 9.83 21.86 -44.78
C LEU A 3 10.56 21.58 -43.45
N PHE A 4 10.05 22.14 -42.36
CA PHE A 4 10.33 21.65 -41.04
C PHE A 4 9.46 20.41 -40.81
N ALA A 5 10.09 19.24 -40.79
CA ALA A 5 9.45 18.03 -40.30
C ALA A 5 9.22 18.22 -38.79
N ALA A 6 7.96 18.32 -38.39
CA ALA A 6 7.57 18.25 -36.99
C ALA A 6 7.79 16.81 -36.51
N PHE A 7 8.88 16.58 -35.79
CA PHE A 7 9.00 15.37 -34.98
C PHE A 7 8.06 15.52 -33.78
N SER A 8 6.94 14.77 -33.78
CA SER A 8 6.17 14.53 -32.56
C SER A 8 7.09 13.86 -31.56
N LEU A 9 7.39 14.55 -30.47
CA LEU A 9 7.98 13.93 -29.29
C LEU A 9 6.98 12.91 -28.75
N ALA A 10 7.32 11.62 -28.85
CA ALA A 10 6.61 10.57 -28.14
C ALA A 10 6.68 10.88 -26.63
N THR A 11 5.52 11.12 -26.03
CA THR A 11 5.37 11.25 -24.59
C THR A 11 5.78 9.94 -23.93
N ALA A 12 6.70 10.02 -22.97
CA ALA A 12 7.03 8.90 -22.10
C ALA A 12 5.77 8.49 -21.33
N VAL A 13 5.34 7.23 -21.47
CA VAL A 13 4.22 6.68 -20.70
C VAL A 13 4.78 6.28 -19.34
N PHE A 14 4.78 7.23 -18.41
CA PHE A 14 4.72 6.84 -17.01
C PHE A 14 3.30 6.32 -16.79
N ALA A 15 3.14 5.29 -15.95
CA ALA A 15 1.82 4.77 -15.60
C ALA A 15 0.89 5.84 -14.99
N LEU A 16 1.42 7.03 -14.67
CA LEU A 16 0.73 8.11 -14.01
C LEU A 16 0.46 9.25 -15.00
N ASN A 17 -0.77 9.76 -15.00
CA ASN A 17 -1.13 11.01 -15.66
C ASN A 17 -0.46 12.23 -14.99
N ASP A 18 -0.72 13.44 -15.49
CA ASP A 18 -0.12 14.69 -14.98
C ASP A 18 -0.32 14.92 -13.47
N ASP A 19 -1.35 14.31 -12.88
CA ASP A 19 -1.61 14.38 -11.44
C ASP A 19 -0.83 13.35 -10.61
N GLY A 20 -0.17 12.38 -11.25
CA GLY A 20 0.49 11.28 -10.55
C GLY A 20 -0.46 10.10 -10.30
N VAL A 21 -1.48 9.90 -11.15
CA VAL A 21 -2.54 8.90 -10.96
C VAL A 21 -2.59 7.95 -12.15
N VAL A 22 -2.71 6.64 -11.89
CA VAL A 22 -2.85 5.66 -12.97
C VAL A 22 -4.16 5.78 -13.72
N ASP A 23 -4.17 5.52 -15.02
CA ASP A 23 -5.39 5.51 -15.83
C ASP A 23 -6.33 4.35 -15.43
N ASP A 24 -7.62 4.52 -15.71
CA ASP A 24 -8.61 3.46 -15.52
C ASP A 24 -8.37 2.32 -16.52
N ASP A 25 -8.65 1.09 -16.10
CA ASP A 25 -8.56 -0.16 -16.88
C ASP A 25 -7.15 -0.54 -17.41
N THR A 26 -6.13 0.25 -17.08
CA THR A 26 -4.71 -0.02 -17.34
C THR A 26 -4.12 -0.99 -16.33
N CYS A 27 -3.33 -1.95 -16.80
CA CYS A 27 -2.65 -2.95 -15.97
C CYS A 27 -1.30 -2.43 -15.47
N ILE A 28 -1.07 -2.56 -14.17
CA ILE A 28 0.07 -2.01 -13.45
C ILE A 28 0.83 -3.13 -12.75
N HIS A 29 2.16 -3.12 -12.86
CA HIS A 29 3.04 -4.03 -12.16
C HIS A 29 4.32 -3.30 -11.74
N GLY A 30 4.63 -3.27 -10.44
CA GLY A 30 5.79 -2.55 -9.93
C GLY A 30 5.72 -1.04 -10.16
N GLY A 31 4.51 -0.49 -10.24
CA GLY A 31 4.24 0.91 -10.59
C GLY A 31 4.44 1.28 -12.07
N GLU A 32 4.65 0.30 -12.96
CA GLU A 32 4.76 0.51 -14.42
C GLU A 32 3.53 -0.02 -15.15
N GLU A 33 3.18 0.62 -16.27
CA GLU A 33 2.12 0.13 -17.16
C GLU A 33 2.64 -1.06 -17.98
N VAL A 34 1.91 -2.16 -17.91
CA VAL A 34 2.27 -3.43 -18.52
C VAL A 34 1.12 -4.04 -19.30
N ASP A 35 1.46 -4.95 -20.20
CA ASP A 35 0.47 -5.86 -20.79
C ASP A 35 -0.14 -6.76 -19.71
N CYS A 36 -1.47 -6.83 -19.70
CA CYS A 36 -2.22 -7.50 -18.65
C CYS A 36 -1.94 -9.01 -18.54
N GLU A 37 -1.54 -9.66 -19.65
CA GLU A 37 -1.32 -11.10 -19.70
C GLU A 37 0.16 -11.44 -19.48
N THR A 38 1.05 -10.75 -20.19
CA THR A 38 2.48 -11.06 -20.21
C THR A 38 3.27 -10.36 -19.11
N LYS A 39 2.67 -9.35 -18.43
CA LYS A 39 3.34 -8.47 -17.46
C LYS A 39 4.54 -7.72 -18.05
N GLN A 40 4.67 -7.68 -19.37
CA GLN A 40 5.76 -6.99 -20.04
C GLN A 40 5.42 -5.50 -20.20
N PRO A 41 6.41 -4.59 -20.06
CA PRO A 41 6.20 -3.19 -20.38
C PRO A 41 5.68 -3.00 -21.81
N LEU A 42 4.65 -2.17 -21.99
CA LEU A 42 4.03 -1.94 -23.30
C LEU A 42 4.95 -1.21 -24.29
N VAL A 43 6.05 -0.60 -23.81
CA VAL A 43 7.10 -0.01 -24.64
C VAL A 43 8.44 -0.71 -24.40
N PRO A 44 9.09 -1.28 -25.43
CA PRO A 44 10.43 -1.85 -25.29
C PRO A 44 11.44 -0.79 -24.87
N ASN A 45 12.43 -1.18 -24.05
CA ASN A 45 13.50 -0.37 -23.46
C ASN A 45 14.45 0.40 -24.45
N LEU A 46 14.05 0.64 -25.69
CA LEU A 46 14.82 1.31 -26.74
C LEU A 46 14.64 2.84 -26.75
N ALA A 47 14.61 3.50 -25.59
CA ALA A 47 14.78 4.96 -25.47
C ALA A 47 14.97 5.45 -24.01
N ARG A 48 15.89 4.87 -23.24
CA ARG A 48 16.34 5.48 -21.96
C ARG A 48 17.36 6.62 -22.18
N ALA A 49 17.12 7.49 -23.16
CA ALA A 49 17.93 8.67 -23.46
C ALA A 49 17.02 9.92 -23.49
N GLY A 50 16.85 10.54 -22.33
CA GLY A 50 16.10 11.78 -22.16
C GLY A 50 14.95 11.63 -21.15
N LYS A 51 15.16 12.13 -19.93
CA LYS A 51 14.23 12.08 -18.78
C LYS A 51 14.02 10.73 -18.10
N ASN A 52 15.10 9.94 -17.98
CA ASN A 52 15.26 9.09 -16.80
C ASN A 52 15.33 9.97 -15.55
N ARG A 53 14.19 10.32 -14.96
CA ARG A 53 14.12 10.12 -13.53
C ARG A 53 13.65 8.67 -13.39
N ALA A 54 14.60 7.74 -13.46
CA ALA A 54 14.37 6.46 -12.82
C ALA A 54 13.87 6.82 -11.41
N LEU A 55 12.69 6.30 -11.02
CA LEU A 55 12.23 6.43 -9.65
C LEU A 55 13.44 6.08 -8.75
N PRO A 56 13.84 6.97 -7.81
CA PRO A 56 14.88 6.68 -6.84
C PRO A 56 14.66 5.27 -6.29
N ASP A 57 15.72 4.53 -5.98
CA ASP A 57 15.56 3.13 -5.51
C ASP A 57 14.60 3.01 -4.31
N GLY A 58 14.46 4.08 -3.52
CA GLY A 58 13.44 4.22 -2.49
C GLY A 58 11.99 4.18 -3.01
N ASP A 59 11.69 4.85 -4.11
CA ASP A 59 10.36 4.98 -4.71
C ASP A 59 9.87 3.68 -5.37
N ARG A 60 10.78 2.79 -5.79
CA ARG A 60 10.41 1.48 -6.36
C ARG A 60 9.85 0.53 -5.31
N ARG A 61 10.32 0.61 -4.06
CA ARG A 61 9.96 -0.34 -2.98
C ARG A 61 8.50 -0.25 -2.54
N TYR A 62 7.81 0.81 -2.90
CA TYR A 62 6.40 1.04 -2.57
C TYR A 62 5.60 1.58 -3.76
N ALA A 63 6.11 1.38 -4.99
CA ALA A 63 5.54 2.00 -6.18
C ALA A 63 4.07 1.65 -6.40
N ASP A 64 3.72 0.36 -6.23
CA ASP A 64 2.33 -0.09 -6.34
C ASP A 64 1.46 0.51 -5.22
N LEU A 65 1.90 0.45 -3.95
CA LEU A 65 1.20 1.08 -2.83
C LEU A 65 0.92 2.57 -3.08
N LYS A 66 1.93 3.32 -3.54
CA LYS A 66 1.81 4.73 -3.89
C LYS A 66 0.77 4.96 -4.97
N ALA A 67 0.83 4.18 -6.04
CA ALA A 67 -0.10 4.28 -7.16
C ALA A 67 -1.55 3.95 -6.75
N ILE A 68 -1.74 2.93 -5.90
CA ILE A 68 -3.04 2.59 -5.31
C ILE A 68 -3.58 3.75 -4.46
N HIS A 69 -2.76 4.34 -3.58
CA HIS A 69 -3.16 5.51 -2.77
C HIS A 69 -3.55 6.71 -3.64
N SER A 70 -2.68 7.08 -4.60
CA SER A 70 -2.96 8.18 -5.53
C SER A 70 -4.28 7.97 -6.28
N LYS A 71 -4.53 6.73 -6.76
CA LYS A 71 -5.77 6.38 -7.44
C LYS A 71 -6.98 6.44 -6.51
N MET A 72 -6.87 5.88 -5.32
CA MET A 72 -7.93 5.86 -4.31
C MET A 72 -8.36 7.30 -3.95
N TRP A 73 -7.40 8.19 -3.74
CA TRP A 73 -7.66 9.59 -3.40
C TRP A 73 -8.30 10.35 -4.56
N SER A 74 -7.75 10.19 -5.77
CA SER A 74 -8.30 10.81 -6.98
C SER A 74 -9.75 10.42 -7.22
N LYS A 75 -10.09 9.13 -7.09
CA LYS A 75 -11.47 8.64 -7.24
C LYS A 75 -12.42 9.13 -6.13
N ASN A 76 -11.89 9.63 -5.03
CA ASN A 76 -12.64 10.30 -3.97
C ASN A 76 -12.61 11.84 -4.06
N GLY A 77 -12.21 12.39 -5.22
CA GLY A 77 -12.22 13.83 -5.47
C GLY A 77 -11.05 14.61 -4.87
N LEU A 78 -10.04 13.92 -4.33
CA LEU A 78 -8.84 14.52 -3.76
C LEU A 78 -7.76 14.66 -4.86
N THR A 79 -7.82 15.75 -5.60
CA THR A 79 -6.93 16.06 -6.73
C THR A 79 -6.24 17.42 -6.58
N GLY A 80 -5.34 17.77 -7.51
CA GLY A 80 -4.62 19.04 -7.51
C GLY A 80 -3.84 19.27 -6.22
N LYS A 81 -4.15 20.34 -5.49
CA LYS A 81 -3.50 20.65 -4.20
C LYS A 81 -3.83 19.69 -3.06
N ASN A 82 -4.92 18.93 -3.19
CA ASN A 82 -5.38 17.97 -2.19
C ASN A 82 -5.06 16.53 -2.59
N LYS A 83 -4.27 16.33 -3.65
CA LYS A 83 -3.87 14.99 -4.09
C LYS A 83 -3.06 14.28 -3.02
N PHE A 84 -3.00 12.96 -3.13
CA PHE A 84 -2.16 12.15 -2.26
C PHE A 84 -0.72 12.67 -2.25
N ASP A 85 -0.20 12.95 -1.06
CA ASP A 85 1.20 13.25 -0.81
C ASP A 85 1.72 12.21 0.19
N GLU A 86 2.58 11.31 -0.28
CA GLU A 86 3.12 10.27 0.58
C GLU A 86 3.86 10.83 1.79
N ARG A 87 4.44 12.03 1.67
CA ARG A 87 5.22 12.66 2.74
C ARG A 87 4.36 13.06 3.92
N GLN A 88 3.06 13.32 3.69
CA GLN A 88 2.12 13.63 4.76
C GLN A 88 1.81 12.38 5.60
N MET A 89 1.70 11.22 4.95
CA MET A 89 1.24 10.00 5.63
C MET A 89 2.38 9.14 6.16
N TRP A 90 3.51 9.08 5.46
CA TRP A 90 4.52 8.05 5.68
C TRP A 90 5.62 8.44 6.66
N ALA A 91 5.53 9.62 7.28
CA ALA A 91 6.40 10.03 8.38
C ALA A 91 5.60 10.30 9.65
N TYR A 92 4.49 9.60 9.83
CA TYR A 92 3.50 9.84 10.87
C TYR A 92 3.50 8.75 11.96
N GLY A 93 3.31 9.17 13.21
CA GLY A 93 3.05 8.29 14.34
C GLY A 93 4.12 7.22 14.56
N CYS A 94 3.74 6.15 15.24
CA CYS A 94 4.63 5.07 15.61
C CYS A 94 4.69 3.94 14.56
N HIS A 95 3.67 3.83 13.71
CA HIS A 95 3.47 2.73 12.77
C HIS A 95 3.41 3.19 11.31
N CYS A 96 2.92 4.40 11.00
CA CYS A 96 2.95 4.90 9.61
C CYS A 96 4.33 5.35 9.13
N HIS A 97 5.37 5.32 9.98
CA HIS A 97 6.72 5.68 9.57
C HIS A 97 7.26 4.65 8.55
N LEU A 98 7.07 4.94 7.27
CA LEU A 98 7.56 4.17 6.11
C LEU A 98 8.85 4.83 5.56
N LEU A 99 9.64 5.46 6.42
CA LEU A 99 10.96 5.98 6.10
C LEU A 99 12.01 5.02 6.67
N GLY A 100 12.77 4.36 5.80
CA GLY A 100 13.79 3.41 6.24
C GLY A 100 14.27 2.44 5.16
N ASP A 101 14.99 1.42 5.61
CA ASP A 101 15.49 0.32 4.77
C ASP A 101 14.38 -0.67 4.37
N ARG A 102 13.41 -0.89 5.27
CA ARG A 102 12.24 -1.77 5.03
C ARG A 102 10.94 -1.04 5.36
N PRO A 103 10.56 -0.05 4.54
CA PRO A 103 9.48 0.88 4.87
C PRO A 103 8.11 0.21 5.05
N LEU A 104 7.84 -0.91 4.38
CA LEU A 104 6.55 -1.59 4.41
C LEU A 104 6.52 -2.72 5.46
N SER A 105 7.62 -3.44 5.63
CA SER A 105 7.70 -4.65 6.46
C SER A 105 8.36 -4.47 7.83
N GLU A 106 9.03 -3.33 8.08
CA GLU A 106 9.52 -2.96 9.41
C GLU A 106 8.35 -2.56 10.32
N MET A 107 8.14 -3.33 11.39
CA MET A 107 7.07 -3.08 12.35
C MET A 107 7.33 -1.80 13.15
N GLY A 108 6.26 -1.03 13.38
CA GLY A 108 6.28 0.05 14.38
C GLY A 108 6.39 -0.47 15.81
N ARG A 109 6.54 0.44 16.76
CA ARG A 109 6.67 0.11 18.20
C ARG A 109 5.58 0.81 19.01
N GLY A 110 5.32 0.29 20.21
CA GLY A 110 4.38 0.93 21.12
C GLY A 110 2.93 0.95 20.65
N ALA A 111 2.11 1.66 21.43
CA ALA A 111 0.71 1.89 21.07
C ALA A 111 0.60 2.89 19.91
N PRO A 112 -0.34 2.70 18.97
CA PRO A 112 -0.65 3.70 17.97
C PRO A 112 -1.06 5.03 18.59
N LYS A 113 -0.66 6.14 17.98
CA LYS A 113 -0.96 7.49 18.47
C LYS A 113 -2.40 7.90 18.34
N ASP A 114 -3.03 7.49 17.26
CA ASP A 114 -4.38 7.88 16.91
C ASP A 114 -5.02 6.83 15.99
N PRO A 115 -6.27 7.04 15.52
CA PRO A 115 -6.90 6.13 14.59
C PRO A 115 -6.15 5.93 13.27
N LEU A 116 -5.44 6.94 12.75
CA LEU A 116 -4.67 6.83 11.51
C LEU A 116 -3.46 5.92 11.70
N ASP A 117 -2.68 6.13 12.76
CA ASP A 117 -1.53 5.32 13.12
C ASP A 117 -1.92 3.86 13.40
N ASN A 118 -3.12 3.65 13.95
CA ASN A 118 -3.67 2.30 14.12
C ASN A 118 -3.95 1.60 12.78
N LYS A 119 -4.33 2.34 11.72
CA LYS A 119 -4.48 1.77 10.37
C LYS A 119 -3.15 1.40 9.75
N CYS A 120 -2.11 2.18 10.00
CA CYS A 120 -0.76 1.82 9.59
C CYS A 120 -0.23 0.59 10.33
N LYS A 121 -0.55 0.45 11.62
CA LYS A 121 -0.29 -0.77 12.36
C LYS A 121 -1.00 -1.97 11.72
N ALA A 122 -2.31 -1.84 11.47
CA ALA A 122 -3.10 -2.90 10.85
C ALA A 122 -2.57 -3.32 9.48
N TYR A 123 -2.09 -2.37 8.68
CA TYR A 123 -1.41 -2.62 7.41
C TYR A 123 -0.13 -3.45 7.58
N LYS A 124 0.77 -3.04 8.50
CA LYS A 124 2.01 -3.78 8.77
C LYS A 124 1.74 -5.17 9.37
N ASP A 125 0.71 -5.29 10.20
CA ASP A 125 0.22 -6.56 10.71
C ASP A 125 -0.30 -7.47 9.57
N CYS A 126 -1.01 -6.89 8.57
CA CYS A 126 -1.45 -7.61 7.37
C CYS A 126 -0.25 -8.17 6.60
N GLN A 127 0.73 -7.32 6.28
CA GLN A 127 1.98 -7.74 5.61
C GLN A 127 2.72 -8.83 6.40
N LYS A 128 2.78 -8.71 7.73
CA LYS A 128 3.37 -9.74 8.60
C LYS A 128 2.67 -11.09 8.41
N CYS A 129 1.33 -11.11 8.36
CA CYS A 129 0.57 -12.33 8.13
C CYS A 129 0.84 -12.95 6.75
N VAL A 130 0.93 -12.13 5.70
CA VAL A 130 1.29 -12.63 4.36
C VAL A 130 2.67 -13.28 4.39
N ARG A 131 3.65 -12.65 5.05
CA ARG A 131 5.00 -13.21 5.22
C ARG A 131 5.00 -14.52 6.01
N GLU A 132 4.23 -14.60 7.10
CA GLU A 132 4.10 -15.84 7.89
C GLU A 132 3.50 -16.98 7.05
N LYS A 133 2.58 -16.67 6.12
CA LYS A 133 1.93 -17.64 5.25
C LYS A 133 2.84 -18.11 4.09
N HIS A 134 3.50 -17.19 3.41
CA HIS A 134 4.21 -17.45 2.14
C HIS A 134 5.73 -17.51 2.28
N GLY A 135 6.26 -17.26 3.48
CA GLY A 135 7.68 -17.32 3.79
C GLY A 135 8.38 -15.95 3.76
N GLU A 136 9.61 -15.92 4.29
CA GLU A 136 10.37 -14.70 4.58
C GLU A 136 10.69 -13.81 3.38
N THR A 137 10.64 -14.35 2.16
CA THR A 137 10.85 -13.59 0.93
C THR A 137 9.60 -12.87 0.44
N CYS A 138 8.42 -13.21 0.99
CA CYS A 138 7.17 -12.55 0.67
C CYS A 138 7.04 -11.25 1.46
N ILE A 139 7.67 -10.19 0.98
CA ILE A 139 7.63 -8.85 1.59
C ILE A 139 7.35 -7.79 0.55
N GLY A 140 6.53 -6.79 0.90
CA GLY A 140 6.07 -5.75 -0.01
C GLY A 140 7.19 -4.93 -0.66
N GLU A 141 8.39 -4.87 -0.06
CA GLU A 141 9.52 -4.16 -0.67
C GLU A 141 10.09 -4.85 -1.93
N PHE A 142 9.92 -6.18 -2.05
CA PHE A 142 10.57 -6.97 -3.09
C PHE A 142 9.59 -7.66 -4.03
N VAL A 143 8.35 -7.83 -3.60
CA VAL A 143 7.31 -8.49 -4.37
C VAL A 143 6.47 -7.44 -5.07
N GLN A 144 6.45 -7.53 -6.40
CA GLN A 144 5.57 -6.75 -7.26
C GLN A 144 4.36 -7.60 -7.61
N TYR A 145 3.19 -6.98 -7.70
CA TYR A 145 1.94 -7.65 -8.04
C TYR A 145 1.28 -6.96 -9.23
N ASN A 146 0.36 -7.63 -9.89
CA ASN A 146 -0.33 -7.15 -11.08
C ASN A 146 -1.76 -6.74 -10.73
N TRP A 147 -2.12 -5.50 -11.04
CA TRP A 147 -3.41 -4.95 -10.67
C TRP A 147 -3.90 -3.91 -11.67
N LYS A 148 -5.19 -3.59 -11.60
CA LYS A 148 -5.78 -2.45 -12.30
C LYS A 148 -6.93 -1.85 -11.52
N TYR A 149 -7.29 -0.63 -11.86
CA TYR A 149 -8.54 -0.04 -11.43
C TYR A 149 -9.62 -0.26 -12.50
N ARG A 150 -10.64 -1.08 -12.23
CA ARG A 150 -11.71 -1.37 -13.18
C ARG A 150 -12.77 -0.27 -13.14
N SER A 151 -12.87 0.53 -14.20
CA SER A 151 -13.79 1.69 -14.23
C SER A 151 -15.26 1.26 -14.08
N GLN A 152 -15.65 0.18 -14.76
CA GLN A 152 -17.04 -0.29 -14.82
C GLN A 152 -17.59 -0.72 -13.45
N ALA A 153 -16.73 -1.25 -12.58
CA ALA A 153 -17.10 -1.71 -11.24
C ALA A 153 -16.66 -0.73 -10.14
N ASN A 154 -15.91 0.33 -10.50
CA ASN A 154 -15.35 1.30 -9.58
C ASN A 154 -14.53 0.63 -8.46
N GLU A 155 -13.72 -0.37 -8.82
CA GLU A 155 -13.00 -1.23 -7.88
C GLU A 155 -11.54 -1.45 -8.31
N PHE A 156 -10.67 -1.67 -7.32
CA PHE A 156 -9.35 -2.23 -7.60
C PHE A 156 -9.49 -3.73 -7.83
N VAL A 157 -8.78 -4.25 -8.82
CA VAL A 157 -8.74 -5.68 -9.17
C VAL A 157 -7.30 -6.16 -9.27
N SER A 158 -6.97 -7.25 -8.59
CA SER A 158 -5.73 -7.98 -8.85
C SER A 158 -5.90 -8.99 -9.98
N LEU A 159 -4.85 -9.14 -10.76
CA LEU A 159 -4.73 -10.11 -11.86
C LEU A 159 -3.88 -11.32 -11.47
N ASP A 160 -3.36 -11.34 -10.25
CA ASP A 160 -2.64 -12.48 -9.70
C ASP A 160 -3.62 -13.53 -9.15
N THR A 161 -3.18 -14.79 -9.23
CA THR A 161 -3.92 -15.94 -8.73
C THR A 161 -4.20 -15.79 -7.24
N GLU A 162 -5.38 -16.20 -6.81
CA GLU A 162 -5.73 -16.20 -5.39
C GLU A 162 -4.81 -17.12 -4.58
N SER A 163 -4.61 -16.76 -3.30
CA SER A 163 -3.70 -17.47 -2.39
C SER A 163 -2.22 -17.46 -2.84
N THR A 164 -1.76 -16.45 -3.57
CA THR A 164 -0.32 -16.19 -3.77
C THR A 164 0.15 -14.99 -2.94
N CYS A 165 1.46 -14.92 -2.74
CA CYS A 165 2.13 -13.81 -2.05
C CYS A 165 1.76 -12.45 -2.69
N GLU A 166 1.86 -12.35 -4.02
CA GLU A 166 1.56 -11.15 -4.79
C GLU A 166 0.13 -10.68 -4.55
N ARG A 167 -0.81 -11.62 -4.62
CA ARG A 167 -2.23 -11.34 -4.43
C ARG A 167 -2.50 -10.84 -3.02
N GLU A 168 -1.99 -11.51 -2.00
CA GLU A 168 -2.32 -11.18 -0.61
C GLU A 168 -1.63 -9.90 -0.13
N LEU A 169 -0.43 -9.58 -0.65
CA LEU A 169 0.19 -8.26 -0.45
C LEU A 169 -0.64 -7.14 -1.08
N TYR A 170 -1.13 -7.35 -2.31
CA TYR A 170 -2.04 -6.42 -2.97
C TYR A 170 -3.30 -6.13 -2.12
N GLU A 171 -3.92 -7.16 -1.54
CA GLU A 171 -5.12 -6.98 -0.70
C GLU A 171 -4.80 -6.13 0.54
N CYS A 172 -3.60 -6.29 1.15
CA CYS A 172 -3.15 -5.43 2.24
C CYS A 172 -3.01 -3.96 1.80
N ASP A 173 -2.40 -3.71 0.64
CA ASP A 173 -2.15 -2.36 0.12
C ASP A 173 -3.45 -1.63 -0.23
N VAL A 174 -4.41 -2.32 -0.87
CA VAL A 174 -5.74 -1.75 -1.18
C VAL A 174 -6.52 -1.44 0.10
N GLN A 175 -6.50 -2.36 1.07
CA GLN A 175 -7.17 -2.15 2.35
C GLN A 175 -6.55 -0.97 3.10
N PHE A 176 -5.22 -0.82 3.07
CA PHE A 176 -4.53 0.31 3.69
C PHE A 176 -4.90 1.64 3.02
N ALA A 177 -4.87 1.72 1.70
CA ALA A 177 -5.26 2.93 0.96
C ALA A 177 -6.69 3.38 1.30
N LYS A 178 -7.61 2.42 1.42
CA LYS A 178 -8.99 2.69 1.82
C LYS A 178 -9.09 3.17 3.27
N ASP A 179 -8.45 2.45 4.19
CA ASP A 179 -8.51 2.76 5.62
C ASP A 179 -7.89 4.10 5.94
N SER A 180 -6.75 4.41 5.32
CA SER A 180 -6.02 5.65 5.54
C SER A 180 -6.77 6.87 4.99
N LEU A 181 -7.40 6.74 3.82
CA LEU A 181 -8.32 7.76 3.27
C LEU A 181 -9.46 8.07 4.24
N ASN A 182 -10.00 7.05 4.93
CA ASN A 182 -11.08 7.25 5.90
C ASN A 182 -10.61 7.94 7.20
N GLN A 183 -9.29 8.06 7.41
CA GLN A 183 -8.71 8.69 8.60
C GLN A 183 -8.08 10.07 8.32
N LEU A 184 -8.27 10.68 7.15
CA LEU A 184 -7.63 11.97 6.83
C LEU A 184 -7.94 13.11 7.81
N LYS A 185 -9.10 13.07 8.46
CA LYS A 185 -9.52 14.12 9.39
C LYS A 185 -8.85 14.02 10.77
N VAL A 186 -8.25 12.88 11.12
CA VAL A 186 -7.59 12.71 12.43
C VAL A 186 -6.11 13.06 12.39
N PHE A 187 -5.57 13.39 11.20
CA PHE A 187 -4.18 13.78 11.03
C PHE A 187 -3.81 14.97 11.93
N ASP A 188 -2.75 14.79 12.73
CA ASP A 188 -2.21 15.76 13.66
C ASP A 188 -0.71 16.00 13.40
N ASP A 189 -0.35 17.23 13.02
CA ASP A 189 1.04 17.61 12.74
C ASP A 189 2.01 17.26 13.88
N SER A 190 1.54 17.25 15.14
CA SER A 190 2.37 16.93 16.31
C SER A 190 2.88 15.49 16.34
N TYR A 191 2.24 14.57 15.61
CA TYR A 191 2.69 13.18 15.45
C TYR A 191 3.51 12.96 14.19
N HIS A 192 3.80 14.03 13.43
CA HIS A 192 4.55 13.94 12.19
C HIS A 192 6.03 14.28 12.39
N PHE A 193 6.93 13.48 11.79
CA PHE A 193 8.38 13.65 11.93
C PHE A 193 8.85 15.02 11.45
N PHE A 194 8.38 15.49 10.29
CA PHE A 194 8.84 16.76 9.71
C PHE A 194 8.06 18.00 10.19
N TYR A 195 6.83 17.83 10.68
CA TYR A 195 5.95 18.96 11.04
C TYR A 195 5.89 19.18 12.55
N GLY A 196 5.93 18.10 13.32
CA GLY A 196 5.88 18.11 14.78
C GLY A 196 7.19 17.72 15.48
N ASN A 197 8.24 17.39 14.73
CA ASN A 197 9.50 16.81 15.26
C ASN A 197 9.28 15.49 16.02
N PHE A 198 8.28 14.71 15.61
CA PHE A 198 7.97 13.43 16.23
C PHE A 198 8.92 12.33 15.75
N ASP A 199 9.88 11.90 16.58
CA ASP A 199 10.75 10.76 16.28
C ASP A 199 10.13 9.45 16.78
N ASN A 200 9.73 8.56 15.86
CA ASN A 200 9.13 7.27 16.20
C ASN A 200 10.15 6.25 16.77
N ARG A 201 11.45 6.57 16.72
CA ARG A 201 12.53 5.77 17.30
C ARG A 201 12.78 6.14 18.76
N ASP A 202 12.28 7.28 19.21
CA ASP A 202 12.32 7.69 20.59
C ASP A 202 11.35 6.80 21.43
N PRO A 203 11.85 6.06 22.42
CA PRO A 203 11.01 5.21 23.26
C PRO A 203 9.97 6.00 24.08
N GLU A 204 10.18 7.28 24.35
CA GLU A 204 9.21 8.14 25.04
C GLU A 204 8.05 8.52 24.13
N ASN A 205 8.31 8.60 22.82
CA ASN A 205 7.27 8.84 21.84
C ASN A 205 6.46 7.56 21.59
N CYS A 206 7.06 6.39 21.48
CA CYS A 206 6.35 5.15 21.16
C CYS A 206 6.31 4.16 22.32
N VAL A 207 5.72 4.59 23.44
CA VAL A 207 5.61 3.79 24.67
C VAL A 207 4.74 2.56 24.44
N SER A 208 5.25 1.41 24.88
CA SER A 208 4.47 0.18 24.98
C SER A 208 3.83 0.13 26.36
N ASN A 209 2.50 0.09 26.40
CA ASN A 209 1.81 -0.13 27.67
C ASN A 209 1.97 -1.60 28.08
N PRO A 210 2.26 -1.88 29.36
CA PRO A 210 2.20 -3.24 29.88
C PRO A 210 0.81 -3.81 29.59
N SER A 211 0.75 -4.85 28.78
CA SER A 211 -0.48 -5.56 28.48
C SER A 211 -0.28 -7.04 28.78
N ILE A 212 -1.37 -7.69 29.18
CA ILE A 212 -1.38 -9.14 29.36
C ILE A 212 -1.05 -9.76 27.99
N PRO A 213 -0.07 -10.68 27.90
CA PRO A 213 0.22 -11.36 26.65
C PRO A 213 -1.06 -12.01 26.10
N VAL A 214 -1.42 -11.63 24.90
CA VAL A 214 -2.55 -12.19 24.16
C VAL A 214 -1.98 -13.11 23.09
N GLU A 215 -2.53 -14.31 22.97
CA GLU A 215 -2.27 -15.17 21.83
C GLU A 215 -2.92 -14.57 20.59
N HIS A 216 -2.20 -14.58 19.47
CA HIS A 216 -2.67 -13.97 18.23
C HIS A 216 -2.63 -14.98 17.09
N GLN A 217 -3.49 -14.77 16.10
CA GLN A 217 -3.46 -15.49 14.84
C GLN A 217 -3.71 -14.57 13.65
N CYS A 218 -3.23 -14.99 12.48
CA CYS A 218 -3.59 -14.39 11.20
C CYS A 218 -4.92 -14.96 10.71
N CYS A 219 -5.83 -14.06 10.35
CA CYS A 219 -7.18 -14.41 9.91
C CYS A 219 -7.51 -13.66 8.62
N GLY A 220 -7.92 -14.36 7.56
CA GLY A 220 -8.10 -13.77 6.23
C GLY A 220 -7.22 -14.42 5.17
N GLY A 221 -6.89 -13.66 4.13
CA GLY A 221 -6.05 -14.09 3.01
C GLY A 221 -6.85 -14.34 1.73
N HIS A 222 -6.21 -15.05 0.80
CA HIS A 222 -6.76 -15.45 -0.49
C HIS A 222 -7.08 -14.28 -1.43
N ASN A 223 -8.28 -13.71 -1.33
CA ASN A 223 -8.74 -12.53 -2.08
C ASN A 223 -9.29 -11.44 -1.15
N LYS A 224 -8.85 -11.48 0.11
CA LYS A 224 -9.14 -10.55 1.20
C LYS A 224 -7.87 -10.23 1.97
N PRO A 225 -7.79 -9.06 2.63
CA PRO A 225 -6.66 -8.74 3.50
C PRO A 225 -6.62 -9.68 4.70
N TYR A 226 -5.42 -9.89 5.26
CA TYR A 226 -5.29 -10.50 6.58
C TYR A 226 -5.57 -9.51 7.71
N HIS A 227 -6.01 -10.07 8.82
CA HIS A 227 -6.17 -9.43 10.10
C HIS A 227 -5.35 -10.18 11.15
N TRP A 228 -4.46 -9.46 11.84
CA TRP A 228 -3.78 -9.97 13.03
C TRP A 228 -4.72 -9.79 14.23
N ILE A 229 -5.31 -10.90 14.68
CA ILE A 229 -6.36 -10.87 15.70
C ILE A 229 -5.85 -11.42 17.03
N GLY A 230 -6.26 -10.78 18.13
CA GLY A 230 -6.07 -11.32 19.47
C GLY A 230 -7.18 -12.31 19.83
N LEU A 231 -6.81 -13.52 20.22
CA LEU A 231 -7.72 -14.62 20.53
C LEU A 231 -8.55 -14.41 21.80
N ASN A 232 -8.20 -13.38 22.59
CA ASN A 232 -8.96 -12.99 23.77
C ASN A 232 -10.26 -12.24 23.45
N LYS A 233 -10.39 -11.69 22.24
CA LYS A 233 -11.54 -10.88 21.82
C LYS A 233 -12.16 -11.36 20.52
N HIS A 234 -11.39 -12.03 19.68
CA HIS A 234 -11.83 -12.42 18.36
C HIS A 234 -11.44 -13.86 18.05
N GLN A 235 -12.14 -14.44 17.08
CA GLN A 235 -11.82 -15.74 16.48
C GLN A 235 -11.91 -15.64 14.96
N CYS A 236 -11.25 -16.58 14.29
CA CYS A 236 -11.29 -16.71 12.84
C CYS A 236 -12.27 -17.82 12.46
N CYS A 237 -13.32 -17.50 11.72
CA CYS A 237 -14.27 -18.49 11.25
C CYS A 237 -13.70 -19.31 10.08
N PRO A 238 -13.96 -20.62 10.03
CA PRO A 238 -13.50 -21.50 8.96
C PRO A 238 -14.42 -21.48 7.73
N ASP A 239 -15.06 -20.34 7.43
CA ASP A 239 -16.06 -20.22 6.35
C ASP A 239 -15.49 -20.29 4.92
N GLY A 240 -14.22 -20.69 4.79
CA GLY A 240 -13.47 -20.85 3.55
C GLY A 240 -12.10 -20.18 3.65
N ASP A 241 -11.50 -19.87 2.50
CA ASP A 241 -10.22 -19.17 2.37
C ASP A 241 -10.28 -17.68 2.77
N SER A 242 -11.47 -17.18 3.14
CA SER A 242 -11.68 -15.79 3.56
C SER A 242 -11.41 -15.51 5.03
N GLY A 243 -11.33 -16.54 5.88
CA GLY A 243 -11.11 -16.41 7.33
C GLY A 243 -11.85 -15.22 7.94
N ARG A 244 -13.18 -15.29 8.07
CA ARG A 244 -13.96 -14.17 8.61
C ARG A 244 -13.65 -13.94 10.09
N VAL A 245 -13.26 -12.72 10.45
CA VAL A 245 -13.08 -12.32 11.85
C VAL A 245 -14.44 -12.09 12.52
N VAL A 246 -14.67 -12.72 13.68
CA VAL A 246 -15.84 -12.47 14.53
C VAL A 246 -15.42 -12.33 15.99
N ASP A 247 -16.34 -11.86 16.84
CA ASP A 247 -16.13 -11.82 18.29
C ASP A 247 -15.90 -13.23 18.85
N ALA A 248 -15.09 -13.35 19.90
CA ALA A 248 -14.67 -14.65 20.45
C ALA A 248 -15.81 -15.52 20.97
N ASP A 249 -16.97 -14.93 21.29
CA ASP A 249 -18.17 -15.61 21.75
C ASP A 249 -19.24 -15.78 20.65
N ALA A 250 -19.03 -15.18 19.47
CA ALA A 250 -19.95 -15.32 18.34
C ALA A 250 -19.88 -16.70 17.69
N SER A 251 -20.96 -17.13 17.05
CA SER A 251 -20.95 -18.36 16.25
C SER A 251 -20.32 -18.13 14.88
N CYS A 252 -19.44 -19.06 14.51
CA CYS A 252 -19.15 -19.44 13.14
C CYS A 252 -20.13 -20.56 12.73
#